data_AF-A0A069NDQ3-F1
#
_entry.id   AF-A0A069NDQ3-F1
#
_cell.length_a   1.000
_cell.length_b   1.000
_cell.length_c   1.000
_cell.angle_alpha   90.00
_cell.angle_beta   90.00
_cell.angle_gamma   90.00
#
_symmetry.space_group_name_H-M   'P 1'
#
loop_
_entity.id
_entity.type
_entity.pdbx_description
1 polymer ?
#
loop_
_entity_poly.entity_id
_entity_poly.type
_entity_poly.pdbx_seq_one_letter_code
_entity_poly.pdbx_strand_id
1 'polypeptide(L)' 'MEAADVARYALVIHDGMTPLGDDEPPSRWPMRFDCEIQCIDAALEMAGIDTTQALHPPNIYWKDDDADDGGGLLPGADD' A
#
# COMPACT_ATOMS: atom_id res chain seq x y z
N MET A 1 -10.15 12.28 8.35
CA MET A 1 -8.76 12.74 8.57
C MET A 1 -7.80 11.58 8.29
N GLU A 2 -8.07 10.40 8.83
CA GLU A 2 -7.34 9.13 8.54
C GLU A 2 -7.15 8.79 7.06
N ALA A 3 -8.15 9.05 6.18
CA ALA A 3 -8.11 8.62 4.79
C ALA A 3 -6.99 9.27 3.95
N ALA A 4 -6.67 10.54 4.21
CA ALA A 4 -5.60 11.25 3.50
C ALA A 4 -4.22 10.75 3.94
N ASP A 5 -4.07 10.40 5.22
CA ASP A 5 -2.81 9.87 5.77
C ASP A 5 -2.56 8.42 5.33
N VAL A 6 -3.63 7.60 5.27
CA VAL A 6 -3.58 6.25 4.66
C VAL A 6 -3.22 6.32 3.18
N ALA A 7 -3.79 7.26 2.42
CA ALA A 7 -3.47 7.46 1.01
C ALA A 7 -2.01 7.90 0.83
N ARG A 8 -1.54 8.85 1.65
CA ARG A 8 -0.15 9.30 1.68
C ARG A 8 0.80 8.14 1.96
N TYR A 9 0.52 7.34 2.99
CA TYR A 9 1.30 6.16 3.36
C TYR A 9 1.37 5.16 2.19
N ALA A 10 0.22 4.83 1.60
CA ALA A 10 0.14 3.90 0.48
C ALA A 10 0.95 4.40 -0.74
N LEU A 11 0.88 5.68 -1.08
CA LEU A 11 1.63 6.22 -2.22
C LEU A 11 3.14 6.22 -1.95
N VAL A 12 3.56 6.60 -0.74
CA VAL A 12 4.98 6.61 -0.35
C VAL A 12 5.62 5.21 -0.42
N ILE A 13 4.91 4.15 -0.02
CA ILE A 13 5.48 2.79 -0.09
C ILE A 13 5.56 2.26 -1.53
N HIS A 14 4.68 2.71 -2.43
CA HIS A 14 4.65 2.28 -3.84
C HIS A 14 5.46 3.19 -4.76
N ASP A 15 5.87 4.36 -4.29
CA ASP A 15 6.71 5.27 -5.05
C ASP A 15 8.07 4.65 -5.36
N GLY A 16 8.50 4.75 -6.62
CA GLY A 16 9.73 4.13 -7.10
C GLY A 16 9.62 2.61 -7.37
N MET A 17 8.50 1.96 -7.07
CA MET A 17 8.26 0.59 -7.53
C MET A 17 8.15 0.55 -9.05
N THR A 18 8.66 -0.52 -9.66
CA THR A 18 8.57 -0.74 -11.11
C THR A 18 7.86 -2.08 -11.36
N PRO A 19 6.52 -2.10 -11.42
CA PRO A 19 5.78 -3.28 -11.87
C PRO A 19 6.25 -3.75 -13.25
N LEU A 20 6.29 -5.07 -13.40
CA LEU A 20 6.50 -5.78 -14.64
C LEU A 20 5.13 -6.19 -15.18
N GLY A 21 4.85 -5.86 -16.43
CA GLY A 21 3.72 -6.40 -17.16
C GLY A 21 3.93 -7.87 -17.50
N ASP A 22 2.82 -8.58 -17.69
CA ASP A 22 2.80 -10.00 -18.08
C ASP A 22 2.96 -10.20 -19.61
N ASP A 23 3.36 -9.15 -20.33
CA ASP A 23 3.63 -9.17 -21.76
C ASP A 23 5.04 -9.71 -22.08
N GLU A 24 5.27 -10.14 -23.33
CA GLU A 24 6.59 -10.58 -23.80
C GLU A 24 7.07 -9.69 -24.97
N PRO A 25 8.16 -8.92 -24.81
CA PRO A 25 8.98 -8.76 -23.60
C PRO A 25 8.27 -7.92 -22.53
N PRO A 26 8.53 -8.16 -21.22
CA PRO A 26 7.76 -7.54 -20.14
C PRO A 26 7.96 -6.03 -20.10
N SER A 27 6.86 -5.31 -20.21
CA SER A 27 6.83 -3.86 -20.08
C SER A 27 7.10 -3.46 -18.63
N ARG A 28 7.97 -2.47 -18.44
CA ARG A 28 8.31 -1.92 -17.12
C ARG A 28 7.73 -0.53 -16.99
N TRP A 29 6.93 -0.32 -15.95
CA TRP A 29 6.28 0.96 -15.72
C TRP A 29 6.76 1.51 -14.37
N PRO A 30 7.65 2.50 -14.34
CA PRO A 30 8.04 3.11 -13.08
C PRO A 30 6.85 3.86 -12.50
N MET A 31 6.45 3.48 -11.29
CA MET A 31 5.49 4.26 -10.51
C MET A 31 6.21 5.48 -9.93
N ARG A 32 5.67 6.66 -10.24
CA ARG A 32 6.12 7.94 -9.71
C ARG A 32 4.91 8.68 -9.19
N PHE A 33 4.82 8.78 -7.88
CA PHE A 33 3.70 9.42 -7.19
C PHE A 33 4.14 10.73 -6.51
N ASP A 34 5.31 11.27 -6.86
CA ASP A 34 5.85 12.51 -6.30
C ASP A 34 4.83 13.67 -6.35
N CYS A 35 4.07 13.77 -7.44
CA CYS A 35 3.06 14.82 -7.64
C CYS A 35 1.83 14.62 -6.75
N GLU A 36 1.34 13.38 -6.65
CA GLU A 36 0.19 12.98 -5.85
C GLU A 36 0.50 13.12 -4.36
N ILE A 37 1.70 12.72 -3.94
CA ILE A 37 2.20 12.89 -2.57
C ILE A 37 2.25 14.38 -2.22
N GLN A 38 2.81 15.23 -3.09
CA GLN A 38 2.83 16.69 -2.88
C GLN A 38 1.42 17.31 -2.79
N CYS A 39 0.46 16.84 -3.59
CA CYS A 39 -0.92 17.31 -3.51
C CYS A 39 -1.57 16.95 -2.16
N ILE A 40 -1.32 15.74 -1.66
CA ILE A 40 -1.83 15.30 -0.37
C ILE A 40 -1.15 16.06 0.77
N ASP A 41 0.17 16.29 0.68
CA ASP A 41 0.91 17.08 1.66
C ASP A 41 0.34 18.49 1.77
N ALA A 42 0.10 19.17 0.63
CA ALA A 42 -0.52 20.48 0.61
C ALA A 42 -1.93 20.48 1.22
N ALA A 43 -2.73 19.44 0.95
CA ALA A 43 -4.07 19.31 1.53
C ALA A 43 -4.05 19.10 3.05
N LEU A 44 -3.08 18.33 3.56
CA LEU A 44 -2.88 18.08 4.99
C LEU A 44 -2.36 19.34 5.70
N GLU A 45 -1.40 20.05 5.11
CA GLU A 45 -0.90 21.33 5.63
C GLU A 45 -2.02 22.38 5.72
N MET A 46 -2.87 22.48 4.69
CA MET A 46 -4.05 23.36 4.72
C MET A 46 -5.05 23.00 5.83
N ALA A 47 -5.07 21.74 6.26
CA ALA A 47 -5.86 21.27 7.39
C ALA A 47 -5.17 21.48 8.75
N GLY A 48 -3.96 22.05 8.77
CA GLY A 48 -3.14 22.27 9.96
C GLY A 48 -2.40 21.04 10.46
N ILE A 49 -2.25 20.01 9.61
CA ILE A 49 -1.57 18.76 9.93
C ILE A 49 -0.13 18.87 9.44
N ASP A 50 0.82 18.67 10.35
CA ASP A 50 2.24 18.67 10.05
C ASP A 50 2.65 17.36 9.37
N THR A 51 2.96 17.43 8.09
CA THR A 51 3.37 16.29 7.24
C THR A 51 4.87 16.01 7.33
N THR A 52 5.65 16.85 8.03
CA THR A 52 7.10 16.67 8.17
C THR A 52 7.48 15.56 9.13
N GLN A 53 6.54 15.09 9.96
CA GLN A 53 6.74 13.93 10.81
C GLN A 53 6.76 12.63 10.00
N ALA A 54 7.57 11.69 10.45
CA ALA A 54 7.64 10.36 9.86
C ALA A 54 6.24 9.72 9.86
N LEU A 55 5.79 9.30 8.68
CA LEU A 55 4.55 8.55 8.51
C LEU A 55 4.63 7.28 9.33
N HIS A 56 3.84 7.20 10.38
CA HIS A 56 3.61 5.95 11.05
C HIS A 56 2.66 5.11 10.19
N PRO A 57 2.90 3.79 10.04
CA PRO A 57 1.89 2.93 9.47
C PRO A 57 0.61 3.15 10.28
N PRO A 58 -0.50 3.50 9.61
CA PRO A 58 -1.76 3.58 10.33
C PRO A 58 -2.01 2.19 10.94
N ASN A 59 -2.68 2.11 12.08
CA ASN A 59 -3.07 0.83 12.69
C ASN A 59 -4.20 0.18 11.86
N ILE A 60 -3.97 0.04 10.55
CA ILE A 60 -4.78 -0.74 9.64
C ILE A 60 -4.43 -2.17 10.02
N TYR A 61 -5.25 -2.74 10.90
CA TYR A 61 -5.45 -4.17 10.88
C TYR A 61 -5.83 -4.49 9.43
N TRP A 62 -4.87 -4.96 8.64
CA TRP A 62 -5.15 -5.67 7.41
C TRP A 62 -6.01 -6.84 7.86
N LYS A 63 -7.31 -6.64 7.82
CA LYS A 63 -8.27 -7.69 8.03
C LYS A 63 -8.04 -8.57 6.81
N ASP A 64 -7.29 -9.65 7.02
CA ASP A 64 -7.27 -10.80 6.12
C ASP A 64 -8.73 -11.25 5.96
N ASP A 65 -9.48 -10.56 5.10
CA ASP A 65 -10.81 -10.95 4.62
C ASP A 65 -10.65 -11.83 3.36
N ASP A 66 -9.54 -12.57 3.28
CA ASP A 66 -9.43 -13.81 2.49
C ASP A 66 -9.40 -15.01 3.44
N ALA A 67 -10.34 -15.03 4.38
CA ALA A 67 -10.76 -16.23 5.07
C ALA A 67 -12.14 -16.62 4.54
N ASP A 68 -12.19 -17.21 3.34
CA ASP A 68 -13.25 -18.17 3.05
C ASP A 68 -12.82 -19.27 2.07
N ASP A 69 -12.93 -20.49 2.60
CA ASP A 69 -13.22 -21.77 1.99
C ASP A 69 -12.33 -22.37 0.89
N GLY A 70 -11.32 -23.12 1.34
CA GLY A 70 -10.45 -23.92 0.49
C GLY A 70 -9.90 -25.19 1.15
N GLY A 71 -10.75 -25.95 1.86
CA GLY A 71 -10.52 -27.37 2.11
C GLY A 71 -9.44 -27.71 3.14
N GLY A 72 -9.74 -27.50 4.42
CA GLY A 72 -9.07 -28.25 5.49
C GLY A 72 -9.42 -29.72 5.39
N LEU A 73 -8.43 -30.56 5.07
CA LEU A 73 -8.14 -31.90 5.61
C LEU A 73 -7.20 -32.64 4.65
N LEU A 74 -6.02 -33.02 5.14
CA LEU A 74 -5.71 -34.43 5.36
C LEU A 74 -4.59 -34.56 6.41
N PRO A 75 -4.77 -35.42 7.43
CA PRO A 75 -3.74 -35.77 8.40
C PRO A 75 -2.84 -36.87 7.84
N GLY A 76 -1.58 -36.91 8.26
CA GLY A 76 -0.70 -38.04 7.94
C GLY A 76 0.77 -37.73 8.13
N ALA A 77 1.21 -37.62 9.38
CA ALA A 77 2.58 -37.98 9.71
C ALA A 77 2.58 -39.50 9.93
N ASP A 78 3.20 -40.25 9.02
CA ASP A 78 3.46 -41.67 9.19
C ASP A 78 4.96 -41.92 8.97
N ASP A 79 5.56 -42.46 10.04
CA ASP A 79 6.87 -43.12 10.28
C ASP A 79 8.17 -42.51 9.73
#